data_AF-A0A507B9Y2-F1
#
_entry.id   AF-A0A507B9Y2-F1
#
_cell.length_a   1.000
_cell.length_b   1.000
_cell.length_c   1.000
_cell.angle_alpha   90.00
_cell.angle_beta   90.00
_cell.angle_gamma   90.00
#
_symmetry.space_group_name_H-M   'P 1'
#
loop_
_entity.id
_entity.type
_entity.pdbx_description
1 polymer ?
#
loop_
_entity_poly.entity_id
_entity_poly.type
_entity_poly.pdbx_seq_one_letter_code
_entity_poly.pdbx_strand_id
1 'polypeptide(L)'
;MHLTQAHFLSVAALLGLFAGSSQGLGINCRGSGMCPTGDHLVAENLRNSINGAPDDKTFKKGDHIACDPSAGGTAPWIPGLPRLGGEICAFVQSVDSMTGKQVKALAQRIVDHGCKVCGSAPLDKEKNDVKYGQLTFNYVTKPKCKEGLC
;
A
#
# COMPACT_ATOMS: atom_id res chain seq x y z
N MET A 1 -27.77 -56.17 -47.59
CA MET A 1 -28.47 -55.28 -46.65
C MET A 1 -27.59 -55.12 -45.42
N HIS A 2 -27.49 -53.88 -44.93
CA HIS A 2 -26.37 -53.31 -44.17
C HIS A 2 -26.10 -53.91 -42.78
N LEU A 3 -24.81 -54.13 -42.46
CA LEU A 3 -24.30 -54.14 -41.09
C LEU A 3 -23.82 -52.73 -40.73
N THR A 4 -24.41 -52.18 -39.67
CA THR A 4 -24.15 -50.83 -39.14
C THR A 4 -22.83 -50.77 -38.38
N GLN A 5 -21.99 -49.79 -38.73
CA GLN A 5 -20.71 -49.49 -38.13
C GLN A 5 -20.92 -48.71 -36.82
N ALA A 6 -20.53 -49.27 -35.67
CA ALA A 6 -20.57 -48.57 -34.39
C ALA A 6 -19.32 -47.69 -34.26
N HIS A 7 -19.49 -46.37 -34.41
CA HIS A 7 -18.45 -45.40 -34.14
C HIS A 7 -18.32 -45.21 -32.62
N PHE A 8 -17.23 -45.72 -32.05
CA PHE A 8 -16.80 -45.40 -30.69
C PHE A 8 -16.26 -43.96 -30.67
N LEU A 9 -17.06 -43.03 -30.16
CA LEU A 9 -16.62 -41.66 -29.87
C LEU A 9 -15.83 -41.68 -28.54
N SER A 10 -14.50 -41.68 -28.63
CA SER A 10 -13.63 -41.44 -27.47
C SER A 10 -13.75 -40.00 -27.01
N VAL A 11 -14.41 -39.78 -25.87
CA VAL A 11 -14.42 -38.48 -25.18
C VAL A 11 -13.08 -38.33 -24.45
N ALA A 12 -12.15 -37.58 -25.04
CA ALA A 12 -10.91 -37.19 -24.37
C ALA A 12 -11.24 -36.18 -23.26
N ALA A 13 -11.19 -36.61 -22.00
CA ALA A 13 -11.30 -35.74 -20.84
C ALA A 13 -10.02 -34.90 -20.69
N LEU A 14 -10.07 -33.63 -21.12
CA LEU A 14 -9.03 -32.64 -20.86
C LEU A 14 -9.04 -32.29 -19.37
N LEU A 15 -8.16 -32.93 -18.59
CA LEU A 15 -7.78 -32.50 -17.25
C LEU A 15 -6.98 -31.19 -17.36
N GLY A 16 -7.69 -30.06 -17.37
CA GLY A 16 -7.07 -28.75 -17.26
C GLY A 16 -6.41 -28.59 -15.89
N LEU A 17 -5.08 -28.51 -15.86
CA LEU A 17 -4.32 -28.07 -14.69
C LEU A 17 -4.64 -26.59 -14.43
N PHE A 18 -5.56 -26.34 -13.50
CA PHE A 18 -5.71 -24.99 -12.93
C PHE A 18 -4.51 -24.70 -12.04
N ALA A 19 -3.43 -24.21 -12.64
CA ALA A 19 -2.36 -23.57 -11.88
C ALA A 19 -2.94 -22.29 -11.26
N GLY A 20 -3.35 -22.37 -9.99
CA GLY A 20 -3.76 -21.19 -9.22
C GLY A 20 -2.57 -20.24 -9.11
N SER A 21 -2.59 -19.13 -9.85
CA SER A 21 -1.66 -18.05 -9.61
C SER A 21 -1.94 -17.48 -8.23
N SER A 22 -0.97 -17.54 -7.32
CA SER A 22 -1.06 -16.75 -6.08
C SER A 22 -1.02 -15.29 -6.50
N GLN A 23 -2.19 -14.65 -6.61
CA GLN A 23 -2.24 -13.22 -6.89
C GLN A 23 -1.57 -12.52 -5.71
N GLY A 24 -0.52 -11.76 -5.99
CA GLY A 24 0.08 -10.88 -4.99
C GLY A 24 -0.98 -9.94 -4.43
N LEU A 25 -0.85 -9.54 -3.16
CA LEU A 25 -1.85 -8.66 -2.51
C LEU A 25 -2.03 -7.33 -3.26
N GLY A 26 -1.04 -6.91 -4.05
CA GLY A 26 -1.11 -5.73 -4.89
C GLY A 26 -1.31 -4.42 -4.11
N ILE A 27 -1.67 -3.38 -4.86
CA ILE A 27 -2.11 -2.13 -4.27
C ILE A 27 -3.42 -2.33 -3.49
N ASN A 28 -3.53 -1.73 -2.30
CA ASN A 28 -4.69 -1.92 -1.44
C ASN A 28 -4.81 -0.80 -0.39
N CYS A 29 -6.00 -0.68 0.22
CA CYS A 29 -6.27 0.28 1.30
C CYS A 29 -6.33 -0.39 2.69
N ARG A 30 -5.59 -1.47 2.91
CA ARG A 30 -5.54 -2.14 4.22
C ARG A 30 -4.65 -1.35 5.17
N GLY A 31 -4.97 -1.42 6.46
CA GLY A 31 -4.22 -0.77 7.51
C GLY A 31 -4.63 -1.29 8.88
N SER A 32 -4.09 -0.65 9.93
CA SER A 32 -4.48 -0.87 11.32
C SER A 32 -5.96 -0.57 11.52
N GLY A 33 -6.59 -1.22 12.51
CA GLY A 33 -7.92 -0.83 13.00
C GLY A 33 -7.95 0.59 13.61
N MET A 34 -6.77 1.18 13.85
CA MET A 34 -6.61 2.57 14.27
C MET A 34 -6.54 3.56 13.09
N CYS A 35 -6.61 3.08 11.85
CA CYS A 35 -6.80 3.96 10.70
C CYS A 35 -8.23 4.52 10.76
N PRO A 36 -8.43 5.85 10.89
CA PRO A 36 -9.77 6.40 11.00
C PRO A 36 -10.65 6.05 9.80
N THR A 37 -11.94 5.89 10.08
CA THR A 37 -12.99 5.60 9.11
C THR A 37 -13.76 6.87 8.76
N GLY A 38 -14.10 7.07 7.50
CA GLY A 38 -14.87 8.25 7.04
C GLY A 38 -14.16 9.00 5.91
N ASP A 39 -14.64 10.21 5.62
CA ASP A 39 -14.14 11.08 4.54
C ASP A 39 -12.92 11.90 4.98
N HIS A 40 -11.87 11.21 5.43
CA HIS A 40 -10.59 11.82 5.77
C HIS A 40 -9.68 11.87 4.54
N LEU A 41 -8.94 12.97 4.33
CA LEU A 41 -8.01 13.17 3.21
C LEU A 41 -6.53 12.92 3.62
N VAL A 42 -6.31 12.02 4.57
CA VAL A 42 -5.00 11.78 5.19
C VAL A 42 -3.99 11.25 4.17
N ALA A 43 -4.41 10.34 3.30
CA ALA A 43 -3.54 9.83 2.24
C ALA A 43 -3.14 10.94 1.25
N GLU A 44 -4.04 11.89 0.97
CA GLU A 44 -3.73 13.06 0.14
C GLU A 44 -2.74 14.00 0.83
N ASN A 45 -2.93 14.27 2.13
CA ASN A 45 -2.00 15.09 2.93
C ASN A 45 -0.60 14.47 2.99
N LEU A 46 -0.52 13.15 3.19
CA LEU A 46 0.75 12.42 3.15
C LEU A 46 1.38 12.49 1.76
N ARG A 47 0.61 12.26 0.69
CA ARG A 47 1.11 12.43 -0.69
C ARG A 47 1.66 13.83 -0.93
N ASN A 48 0.93 14.87 -0.51
CA ASN A 48 1.34 16.27 -0.66
C ASN A 48 2.65 16.55 0.09
N SER A 49 2.79 16.02 1.32
CA SER A 49 4.02 16.13 2.11
C SER A 49 5.21 15.42 1.44
N ILE A 50 4.99 14.19 0.96
CA ILE A 50 6.01 13.37 0.27
C ILE A 50 6.48 14.03 -1.03
N ASN A 51 5.61 14.78 -1.73
CA ASN A 51 6.00 15.52 -2.94
C ASN A 51 7.10 16.56 -2.68
N GLY A 52 7.26 17.03 -1.43
CA GLY A 52 8.36 17.91 -1.02
C GLY A 52 9.72 17.23 -0.85
N ALA A 53 9.80 15.89 -0.87
CA ALA A 53 11.06 15.17 -0.72
C ALA A 53 11.99 15.39 -1.94
N PRO A 54 13.33 15.48 -1.78
CA PRO A 54 14.25 15.43 -2.92
C PRO A 54 14.17 14.08 -3.65
N ASP A 55 14.24 14.09 -4.98
CA ASP A 55 14.07 12.88 -5.79
C ASP A 55 15.15 11.81 -5.56
N ASP A 56 16.36 12.25 -5.22
CA ASP A 56 17.57 11.45 -4.97
C ASP A 56 17.75 11.06 -3.49
N LYS A 57 16.94 11.60 -2.57
CA LYS A 57 16.95 11.20 -1.16
C LYS A 57 16.65 9.71 -1.06
N THR A 58 17.47 8.99 -0.31
CA THR A 58 17.28 7.57 -0.05
C THR A 58 16.57 7.39 1.29
N PHE A 59 15.43 6.69 1.26
CA PHE A 59 14.67 6.29 2.44
C PHE A 59 14.88 4.81 2.68
N LYS A 60 15.38 4.43 3.84
CA LYS A 60 15.63 3.04 4.21
C LYS A 60 14.35 2.39 4.73
N LYS A 61 14.37 1.06 4.79
CA LYS A 61 13.33 0.27 5.45
C LYS A 61 13.02 0.80 6.84
N GLY A 62 11.75 1.13 7.09
CA GLY A 62 11.27 1.65 8.37
C GLY A 62 11.59 3.13 8.63
N ASP A 63 12.14 3.86 7.66
CA ASP A 63 12.16 5.32 7.72
C ASP A 63 10.74 5.85 7.53
N HIS A 64 10.34 6.79 8.39
CA HIS A 64 9.10 7.53 8.17
C HIS A 64 9.45 8.70 7.25
N ILE A 65 8.72 8.78 6.14
CA ILE A 65 8.92 9.78 5.08
C ILE A 65 8.05 11.00 5.37
N ALA A 66 6.81 10.77 5.79
CA ALA A 66 5.91 11.80 6.24
C ALA A 66 4.93 11.23 7.28
N CYS A 67 4.44 12.06 8.20
CA CYS A 67 3.38 11.68 9.14
C CYS A 67 2.30 12.77 9.20
N ASP A 68 1.04 12.34 9.29
CA ASP A 68 -0.11 13.22 9.43
C ASP A 68 -0.72 13.07 10.84
N PRO A 69 -0.69 14.12 11.69
CA PRO A 69 -1.40 14.15 12.98
C PRO A 69 -2.88 13.88 12.93
N SER A 70 -3.50 14.29 11.82
CA SER A 70 -4.95 14.44 11.69
C SER A 70 -5.67 13.09 11.80
N ALA A 71 -4.89 12.01 11.75
CA ALA A 71 -5.33 10.67 11.95
C ALA A 71 -4.27 9.93 12.78
N GLY A 72 -4.63 9.51 14.00
CA GLY A 72 -3.77 8.66 14.83
C GLY A 72 -3.85 8.91 16.34
N GLY A 73 -4.47 10.01 16.75
CA GLY A 73 -4.92 10.21 18.12
C GLY A 73 -6.44 10.12 18.18
N THR A 74 -6.98 9.52 19.24
CA THR A 74 -8.38 9.77 19.65
C THR A 74 -8.55 11.19 20.20
N ALA A 75 -7.45 11.94 20.34
CA ALA A 75 -7.43 13.30 20.85
C ALA A 75 -7.25 14.32 19.71
N PRO A 76 -8.02 15.43 19.69
CA PRO A 76 -7.81 16.53 18.77
C PRO A 76 -6.38 17.07 18.83
N TRP A 77 -5.83 17.50 17.69
CA TRP A 77 -4.59 18.26 17.69
C TRP A 77 -4.83 19.62 18.37
N ILE A 78 -4.12 19.86 19.48
CA ILE A 78 -4.13 21.13 20.21
C ILE A 78 -2.73 21.75 20.13
N PRO A 79 -2.57 22.94 19.54
CA PRO A 79 -1.29 23.64 19.52
C PRO A 79 -0.72 23.80 20.93
N GLY A 80 0.54 23.43 21.14
CA GLY A 80 1.25 23.61 22.41
C GLY A 80 1.10 22.47 23.43
N LEU A 81 0.32 21.41 23.14
CA LEU A 81 0.25 20.21 23.98
C LEU A 81 1.05 19.04 23.38
N PRO A 82 1.58 18.12 24.23
CA PRO A 82 2.12 16.84 23.76
C PRO A 82 1.06 16.08 22.95
N ARG A 83 1.44 15.55 21.79
CA ARG A 83 0.53 14.71 21.00
C ARG A 83 0.20 13.44 21.78
N LEU A 84 -1.09 13.23 22.04
CA LEU A 84 -1.61 12.05 22.70
C LEU A 84 -2.09 11.06 21.64
N GLY A 85 -1.25 10.08 21.32
CA GLY A 85 -1.59 9.03 20.36
C GLY A 85 -0.49 8.75 19.34
N GLY A 86 -0.85 7.94 18.35
CA GLY A 86 -0.02 7.70 17.18
C GLY A 86 -0.36 8.66 16.04
N GLU A 87 0.19 8.41 14.87
CA GLU A 87 -0.05 9.17 13.64
C GLU A 87 -0.14 8.20 12.46
N ILE A 88 -0.79 8.58 11.36
CA ILE A 88 -0.65 7.86 10.11
C ILE A 88 0.64 8.34 9.46
N CYS A 89 1.57 7.41 9.27
CA CYS A 89 2.85 7.69 8.65
C CYS A 89 3.01 6.90 7.35
N ALA A 90 3.74 7.51 6.43
CA ALA A 90 4.28 6.88 5.23
C ALA A 90 5.67 6.31 5.52
N PHE A 91 5.91 5.04 5.20
CA PHE A 91 7.21 4.40 5.42
C PHE A 91 7.50 3.27 4.42
N VAL A 92 8.79 3.00 4.20
CA VAL A 92 9.28 1.94 3.31
C VAL A 92 9.25 0.58 4.03
N GLN A 93 8.72 -0.46 3.37
CA GLN A 93 8.77 -1.84 3.86
C GLN A 93 9.09 -2.85 2.77
N SER A 94 9.50 -4.05 3.19
CA SER A 94 9.74 -5.22 2.33
C SER A 94 10.81 -5.02 1.24
N VAL A 95 11.62 -3.96 1.36
CA VAL A 95 12.80 -3.65 0.54
C VAL A 95 13.78 -2.85 1.41
N ASP A 96 15.06 -2.84 1.05
CA ASP A 96 16.11 -2.16 1.82
C ASP A 96 15.98 -0.64 1.78
N SER A 97 15.67 -0.09 0.61
CA SER A 97 15.48 1.34 0.43
C SER A 97 14.65 1.70 -0.80
N MET A 98 14.20 2.95 -0.84
CA MET A 98 13.58 3.61 -1.99
C MET A 98 14.13 5.02 -2.17
N THR A 99 14.17 5.51 -3.40
CA THR A 99 14.46 6.92 -3.69
C THR A 99 13.23 7.80 -3.47
N GLY A 100 13.45 9.11 -3.30
CA GLY A 100 12.39 10.12 -3.26
C GLY A 100 11.45 10.03 -4.45
N LYS A 101 12.01 9.85 -5.66
CA LYS A 101 11.23 9.66 -6.88
C LYS A 101 10.30 8.43 -6.80
N GLN A 102 10.79 7.32 -6.26
CA GLN A 102 9.99 6.11 -6.10
C GLN A 102 8.87 6.31 -5.09
N VAL A 103 9.17 6.87 -3.91
CA VAL A 103 8.13 7.06 -2.88
C VAL A 103 7.06 8.06 -3.31
N LYS A 104 7.39 9.12 -4.06
CA LYS A 104 6.41 10.02 -4.67
C LYS A 104 5.48 9.29 -5.63
N ALA A 105 6.04 8.51 -6.54
CA ALA A 105 5.26 7.75 -7.52
C ALA A 105 4.33 6.73 -6.85
N LEU A 106 4.78 6.06 -5.79
CA LEU A 106 3.96 5.12 -5.03
C LEU A 106 2.89 5.82 -4.19
N ALA A 107 3.21 6.97 -3.57
CA ALA A 107 2.25 7.77 -2.82
C ALA A 107 1.10 8.22 -3.72
N GLN A 108 1.41 8.67 -4.93
CA GLN A 108 0.39 9.03 -5.92
C GLN A 108 -0.50 7.84 -6.26
N ARG A 109 0.08 6.65 -6.47
CA ARG A 109 -0.70 5.43 -6.76
C ARG A 109 -1.67 5.06 -5.64
N ILE A 110 -1.28 5.22 -4.37
CA ILE A 110 -2.15 4.94 -3.22
C ILE A 110 -3.40 5.85 -3.26
N VAL A 111 -3.20 7.14 -3.54
CA VAL A 111 -4.30 8.11 -3.68
C VAL A 111 -5.15 7.81 -4.93
N ASP A 112 -4.52 7.54 -6.07
CA ASP A 112 -5.23 7.21 -7.33
C ASP A 112 -6.06 5.93 -7.22
N HIS A 113 -5.66 5.00 -6.35
CA HIS A 113 -6.42 3.78 -6.05
C HIS A 113 -7.67 4.05 -5.18
N GLY A 114 -7.82 5.26 -4.65
CA GLY A 114 -8.96 5.66 -3.81
C GLY A 114 -8.75 5.44 -2.31
N CYS A 115 -7.52 5.17 -1.86
CA CYS A 115 -7.25 5.05 -0.43
C CYS A 115 -7.30 6.43 0.22
N LYS A 116 -8.23 6.61 1.16
CA LYS A 116 -8.46 7.88 1.87
C LYS A 116 -7.52 8.12 3.04
N VAL A 117 -7.12 7.04 3.74
CA VAL A 117 -6.36 7.12 4.99
C VAL A 117 -5.12 6.25 4.97
N CYS A 118 -5.32 4.93 4.96
CA CYS A 118 -4.25 3.94 4.98
C CYS A 118 -4.26 3.12 3.69
N GLY A 119 -3.10 2.56 3.37
CA GLY A 119 -2.95 1.71 2.20
C GLY A 119 -1.49 1.47 1.86
N SER A 120 -1.25 0.54 0.95
CA SER A 120 0.08 0.20 0.48
C SER A 120 0.09 0.05 -1.03
N ALA A 121 1.20 0.47 -1.64
CA ALA A 121 1.46 0.27 -3.07
C ALA A 121 2.78 -0.50 -3.27
N PRO A 122 2.77 -1.58 -4.07
CA PRO A 122 3.99 -2.34 -4.35
C PRO A 122 4.93 -1.52 -5.24
N LEU A 123 6.23 -1.61 -4.95
CA LEU A 123 7.29 -0.98 -5.73
C LEU A 123 7.33 -1.51 -7.16
N ASP A 124 7.31 -2.83 -7.27
CA ASP A 124 7.34 -3.54 -8.55
C ASP A 124 5.92 -3.73 -9.08
N LYS A 125 5.63 -3.08 -10.21
CA LYS A 125 4.32 -3.16 -10.87
C LYS A 125 4.10 -4.48 -11.59
N GLU A 126 5.16 -5.15 -12.03
CA GLU A 126 5.08 -6.41 -12.78
C GLU A 126 4.82 -7.57 -11.83
N LYS A 127 5.49 -7.59 -10.68
CA LYS A 127 5.22 -8.57 -9.63
C LYS A 127 3.89 -8.32 -8.92
N ASN A 128 3.46 -7.05 -8.87
CA ASN A 128 2.21 -6.60 -8.24
C ASN A 128 1.97 -7.22 -6.86
N ASP A 129 3.03 -7.35 -6.06
CA ASP A 129 2.98 -7.97 -4.74
C ASP A 129 3.84 -7.17 -3.77
N VAL A 130 3.23 -6.75 -2.67
CA VAL A 130 3.84 -5.94 -1.62
C VAL A 130 5.00 -6.63 -0.90
N LYS A 131 5.11 -7.96 -0.99
CA LYS A 131 6.23 -8.70 -0.41
C LYS A 131 7.57 -8.39 -1.06
N TYR A 132 7.57 -7.82 -2.27
CA TYR A 132 8.78 -7.44 -3.02
C TYR A 132 9.15 -5.95 -2.89
N GLY A 133 8.60 -5.27 -1.87
CA GLY A 133 8.83 -3.86 -1.61
C GLY A 133 7.55 -3.05 -1.74
N GLN A 134 7.30 -2.18 -0.78
CA GLN A 134 6.11 -1.34 -0.77
C GLN A 134 6.36 -0.01 -0.04
N LEU A 135 5.64 1.02 -0.49
CA LEU A 135 5.34 2.17 0.35
C LEU A 135 4.04 1.88 1.10
N THR A 136 4.00 2.18 2.39
CA THR A 136 2.83 1.93 3.24
C THR A 136 2.46 3.19 4.00
N PHE A 137 1.17 3.52 4.00
CA PHE A 137 0.53 4.49 4.86
C PHE A 137 -0.22 3.73 5.95
N ASN A 138 0.23 3.84 7.20
CA ASN A 138 -0.42 3.14 8.31
C ASN A 138 -0.18 3.85 9.66
N TYR A 139 -0.98 3.46 10.65
CA TYR A 139 -0.86 3.92 12.02
C TYR A 139 0.47 3.54 12.67
N VAL A 140 1.11 4.52 13.31
CA VAL A 140 2.36 4.38 14.05
C VAL A 140 2.24 5.04 15.42
N THR A 141 2.48 4.28 16.49
CA THR A 141 2.40 4.75 17.89
C THR A 141 3.52 5.71 18.29
N LYS A 142 4.66 5.64 17.61
CA LYS A 142 5.87 6.43 17.91
C LYS A 142 6.44 6.99 16.61
N PRO A 143 5.80 8.03 16.04
CA PRO A 143 6.29 8.64 14.82
C PRO A 143 7.69 9.24 15.05
N LYS A 144 8.61 9.01 14.10
CA LYS A 144 9.99 9.52 14.14
C LYS A 144 10.10 11.00 13.75
N CYS A 145 9.00 11.60 13.28
CA CYS A 145 8.89 13.00 12.91
C CYS A 145 7.55 13.54 13.42
N LYS A 146 7.51 14.84 13.73
CA LYS A 146 6.36 15.44 14.40
C LYS A 146 5.19 15.71 13.46
N GLU A 147 5.41 16.13 12.22
CA GLU A 147 4.35 16.41 11.23
C GLU A 147 4.97 16.67 9.86
N GLY A 148 4.27 16.31 8.79
CA GLY A 148 4.69 16.60 7.42
C GLY A 148 5.90 15.78 7.01
N LEU A 149 6.71 16.34 6.10
CA LEU A 149 7.90 15.68 5.55
C LEU A 149 8.99 15.51 6.61
N CYS A 150 9.62 14.34 6.57
CA CYS A 150 10.79 13.92 7.32
C CYS A 150 11.96 13.66 6.33
#